data_AF-A0A9D7VNJ1-F1
#
_entry.id   AF-A0A9D7VNJ1-F1
#
_cell.length_a   1.000
_cell.length_b   1.000
_cell.length_c   1.000
_cell.angle_alpha   90.00
_cell.angle_beta   90.00
_cell.angle_gamma   90.00
#
_symmetry.space_group_name_H-M   'P 1'
#
loop_
_entity.id
_entity.type
_entity.pdbx_description
1 polymer ?
#
loop_
_entity_poly.entity_id
_entity_poly.type
_entity_poly.pdbx_seq_one_letter_code
_entity_poly.pdbx_strand_id
1 'polypeptide(L)'
;MIFGLFRRRTPPQVIATYTAIVAQARQPHFYASLDVPDTFDGRFELVILHAILVLERLQERIGDRTAFSLGSFSICFSRTWTVPCAEMGVGDVTVPKKVKKMAEAFYGRAAVYSQALDDGAQTLAQTVERNLFADDPRPAA
;
A
#
# COMPACT_ATOMS: atom_id res chain seq x y z
N MET A 1 11.58 -36.47 8.75
CA MET A 1 11.77 -35.08 9.24
C MET A 1 10.51 -34.29 8.95
N ILE A 2 9.91 -33.73 9.99
CA ILE A 2 8.61 -33.04 10.02
C ILE A 2 8.88 -31.54 10.07
N PHE A 3 8.99 -30.86 8.92
CA PHE A 3 9.13 -29.38 8.88
C PHE A 3 8.55 -28.79 7.57
N GLY A 4 7.34 -29.21 7.20
CA GLY A 4 6.62 -28.68 6.03
C GLY A 4 5.25 -28.08 6.33
N LEU A 5 4.79 -28.11 7.60
CA LEU A 5 3.49 -27.57 7.97
C LEU A 5 3.58 -26.05 8.15
N PHE A 6 2.71 -25.34 7.43
CA PHE A 6 2.41 -23.90 7.53
C PHE A 6 3.24 -22.92 6.68
N ARG A 7 3.41 -23.19 5.38
CA ARG A 7 3.40 -22.07 4.42
C ARG A 7 1.95 -21.56 4.33
N ARG A 8 1.57 -20.57 5.15
CA ARG A 8 0.25 -19.92 5.06
C ARG A 8 0.08 -19.40 3.63
N ARG A 9 -0.73 -20.10 2.82
CA ARG A 9 -1.11 -19.64 1.49
C ARG A 9 -2.08 -18.48 1.69
N THR A 10 -1.72 -17.30 1.15
CA THR A 10 -2.65 -16.18 1.08
C THR A 10 -3.89 -16.62 0.30
N PRO A 11 -5.11 -16.45 0.82
CA PRO A 11 -6.32 -16.88 0.13
C PRO A 11 -6.46 -16.22 -1.24
N PRO A 12 -7.01 -16.92 -2.25
CA PRO A 12 -7.18 -16.36 -3.59
C PRO A 12 -7.98 -15.06 -3.62
N GLN A 13 -8.98 -14.90 -2.75
CA GLN A 13 -9.77 -13.66 -2.68
C GLN A 13 -8.91 -12.47 -2.25
N VAL A 14 -7.97 -12.67 -1.32
CA VAL A 14 -7.06 -11.60 -0.87
C VAL A 14 -6.12 -11.19 -2.00
N ILE A 15 -5.60 -12.15 -2.75
CA ILE A 15 -4.74 -11.87 -3.91
C ILE A 15 -5.53 -11.09 -4.97
N ALA A 16 -6.76 -11.51 -5.27
CA ALA A 16 -7.64 -10.84 -6.23
C ALA A 16 -7.94 -9.40 -5.81
N THR A 17 -8.35 -9.18 -4.56
CA THR A 17 -8.61 -7.83 -4.02
C THR A 17 -7.36 -6.96 -4.05
N TYR A 18 -6.21 -7.48 -3.61
CA TYR A 18 -4.96 -6.72 -3.66
C TYR A 18 -4.58 -6.35 -5.11
N THR A 19 -4.78 -7.27 -6.06
CA THR A 19 -4.50 -7.01 -7.48
C THR A 19 -5.43 -5.92 -8.04
N ALA A 20 -6.72 -5.95 -7.66
CA ALA A 20 -7.68 -4.91 -8.04
C ALA A 20 -7.30 -3.54 -7.47
N ILE A 21 -6.80 -3.51 -6.23
CA ILE A 21 -6.28 -2.27 -5.61
C ILE A 21 -5.09 -1.72 -6.39
N VAL A 22 -4.13 -2.57 -6.75
CA VAL A 22 -2.95 -2.14 -7.53
C VAL A 22 -3.37 -1.64 -8.91
N ALA A 23 -4.34 -2.29 -9.55
CA ALA A 23 -4.89 -1.84 -10.84
C ALA A 23 -5.59 -0.49 -10.71
N GLN A 24 -6.36 -0.28 -9.65
CA GLN A 24 -7.02 1.00 -9.37
C GLN A 24 -6.01 2.11 -9.11
N ALA A 25 -5.00 1.86 -8.26
CA ALA A 25 -3.96 2.84 -7.96
C ALA A 25 -3.15 3.27 -9.18
N ARG A 26 -3.10 2.45 -10.23
CA ARG A 26 -2.37 2.73 -11.49
C ARG A 26 -3.23 3.36 -12.58
N GLN A 27 -4.46 3.77 -12.28
CA GLN A 27 -5.32 4.43 -13.26
C GLN A 27 -4.67 5.76 -13.73
N PRO A 28 -4.60 6.04 -15.04
CA PRO A 28 -3.93 7.23 -15.57
C PRO A 28 -4.45 8.56 -15.01
N HIS A 29 -5.73 8.60 -14.62
CA HIS A 29 -6.38 9.79 -14.07
C HIS A 29 -5.66 10.36 -12.82
N PHE A 30 -5.08 9.51 -11.96
CA PHE A 30 -4.37 9.98 -10.78
C PHE A 30 -3.11 10.78 -11.13
N TYR A 31 -2.40 10.37 -12.17
CA TYR A 31 -1.15 10.99 -12.58
C TYR A 31 -1.38 12.18 -13.52
N ALA A 32 -2.41 12.09 -14.37
CA ALA A 32 -2.68 13.10 -15.39
C ALA A 32 -3.59 14.25 -14.93
N SER A 33 -4.49 14.00 -13.97
CA SER A 33 -5.49 14.98 -13.54
C SER A 33 -5.35 15.40 -12.08
N LEU A 34 -4.70 14.59 -11.24
CA LEU A 34 -4.52 14.85 -9.81
C LEU A 34 -3.05 15.12 -9.46
N ASP A 35 -2.20 15.32 -10.47
CA ASP A 35 -0.77 15.66 -10.38
C ASP A 35 0.05 14.76 -9.46
N VAL A 36 -0.39 13.51 -9.25
CA VAL A 36 0.42 12.57 -8.47
C VAL A 36 1.70 12.26 -9.26
N PRO A 37 2.89 12.41 -8.67
CA PRO A 37 4.14 12.10 -9.35
C PRO A 37 4.15 10.67 -9.89
N ASP A 38 4.38 10.48 -11.19
CA ASP A 38 4.50 9.15 -11.79
C ASP A 38 5.88 8.53 -11.52
N THR A 39 6.20 8.41 -10.24
CA THR A 39 7.46 7.85 -9.72
C THR A 39 7.18 6.54 -8.97
N PHE A 40 8.25 5.81 -8.65
CA PHE A 40 8.14 4.61 -7.82
C PHE A 40 7.44 4.90 -6.49
N ASP A 41 7.82 6.00 -5.82
CA ASP A 41 7.26 6.41 -4.53
C ASP A 41 5.82 6.93 -4.65
N GLY A 42 5.49 7.69 -5.70
CA GLY A 42 4.12 8.14 -5.95
C GLY A 42 3.15 6.97 -6.23
N ARG A 43 3.58 6.00 -7.04
CA ARG A 43 2.84 4.74 -7.25
C ARG A 43 2.69 3.94 -5.96
N PHE A 44 3.71 3.93 -5.11
CA PHE A 44 3.69 3.25 -3.83
C PHE A 44 2.68 3.88 -2.88
N GLU A 45 2.71 5.19 -2.70
CA GLU A 45 1.77 5.91 -1.83
C GLU A 45 0.30 5.75 -2.28
N LEU A 46 0.01 5.78 -3.59
CA LEU A 46 -1.35 5.50 -4.09
C LEU A 46 -1.82 4.08 -3.78
N VAL A 47 -0.95 3.08 -3.90
CA VAL A 47 -1.30 1.69 -3.55
C VAL A 47 -1.58 1.56 -2.05
N ILE A 48 -0.77 2.23 -1.20
CA ILE A 48 -0.97 2.24 0.26
C ILE A 48 -2.33 2.87 0.61
N LEU A 49 -2.63 4.04 0.06
CA LEU A 49 -3.87 4.76 0.32
C LEU A 49 -5.09 3.88 0.00
N HIS A 50 -5.14 3.31 -1.20
CA HIS A 50 -6.24 2.43 -1.60
C HIS A 50 -6.31 1.16 -0.75
N ALA A 51 -5.17 0.57 -0.40
CA ALA A 51 -5.13 -0.62 0.45
C ALA A 51 -5.73 -0.35 1.84
N ILE A 52 -5.40 0.79 2.45
CA ILE A 52 -5.92 1.16 3.77
C ILE A 52 -7.42 1.44 3.70
N LEU A 53 -7.88 2.22 2.72
CA LEU A 53 -9.32 2.49 2.54
C LEU A 53 -10.14 1.21 2.39
N VAL A 54 -9.62 0.22 1.65
CA VAL A 54 -10.27 -1.08 1.51
C VAL A 54 -10.24 -1.86 2.82
N LEU A 55 -9.12 -1.88 3.54
CA LEU A 55 -9.01 -2.59 4.82
C LEU A 55 -9.93 -1.99 5.89
N GLU A 56 -10.00 -0.67 6.01
CA GLU A 56 -10.94 0.03 6.90
C GLU A 56 -12.39 -0.33 6.55
N ARG A 57 -12.75 -0.23 5.27
CA ARG A 57 -14.10 -0.57 4.80
C ARG A 57 -14.49 -2.02 5.06
N LEU A 58 -13.55 -2.95 4.92
CA LEU A 58 -13.79 -4.37 5.21
C LEU A 58 -13.93 -4.60 6.72
N GLN A 59 -13.08 -3.98 7.54
CA GLN A 59 -13.19 -4.06 9.00
C GLN A 59 -14.57 -3.59 9.50
N GLU A 60 -15.07 -2.46 8.99
CA GLU A 60 -16.42 -1.96 9.32
C GLU A 60 -17.54 -2.96 8.99
N ARG A 61 -17.45 -3.64 7.84
CA ARG A 61 -18.56 -4.43 7.28
C ARG A 61 -18.64 -5.86 7.81
N ILE A 62 -17.49 -6.48 8.05
CA ILE A 62 -17.38 -7.92 8.32
C ILE A 62 -16.53 -8.23 9.56
N GLY A 63 -15.96 -7.20 10.21
CA GLY A 63 -15.22 -7.31 11.46
C GLY A 63 -13.91 -8.09 11.35
N ASP A 64 -13.36 -8.46 12.50
CA ASP A 64 -12.04 -9.10 12.66
C ASP A 64 -11.96 -10.55 12.15
N ARG A 65 -13.07 -11.09 11.59
CA ARG A 65 -13.19 -12.50 11.17
C ARG A 65 -12.74 -12.75 9.74
N THR A 66 -12.02 -11.82 9.13
CA THR A 66 -11.69 -11.87 7.71
C THR A 66 -10.26 -12.32 7.45
N ALA A 67 -10.05 -12.98 6.30
CA ALA A 67 -8.70 -13.18 5.77
C ALA A 67 -8.04 -11.85 5.32
N PHE A 68 -8.81 -10.77 5.29
CA PHE A 68 -8.42 -9.43 4.85
C PHE A 68 -7.81 -8.66 6.02
N SER A 69 -6.57 -9.01 6.35
CA SER A 69 -5.77 -8.28 7.33
C SER A 69 -4.63 -7.53 6.68
N LEU A 70 -4.11 -6.55 7.41
CA LEU A 70 -2.90 -5.83 7.06
C LEU A 70 -1.71 -6.78 6.83
N GLY A 71 -1.66 -7.90 7.57
CA GLY A 71 -0.66 -8.96 7.38
C GLY A 71 -0.83 -9.73 6.06
N SER A 72 -2.06 -10.10 5.68
CA SER A 72 -2.30 -10.78 4.40
C SER A 72 -1.96 -9.88 3.22
N PHE A 73 -2.28 -8.58 3.33
CA PHE A 73 -1.93 -7.57 2.33
C PHE A 73 -0.42 -7.31 2.28
N SER A 74 0.27 -7.29 3.42
CA SER A 74 1.73 -7.16 3.51
C SER A 74 2.47 -8.32 2.79
N ILE A 75 1.91 -9.53 2.80
CA ILE A 75 2.44 -10.67 2.01
C ILE A 75 2.28 -10.42 0.51
N CYS A 76 1.10 -9.97 0.06
CA CYS A 76 0.86 -9.63 -1.34
C CYS A 76 1.75 -8.47 -1.79
N PHE A 77 1.84 -7.43 -0.96
CA PHE A 77 2.72 -6.29 -1.11
C PHE A 77 4.16 -6.71 -1.33
N SER A 78 4.73 -7.51 -0.43
CA SER A 78 6.13 -7.93 -0.53
C SER A 78 6.43 -8.59 -1.87
N ARG A 79 5.50 -9.40 -2.40
CA ARG A 79 5.63 -10.03 -3.72
C ARG A 79 5.57 -9.02 -4.87
N THR A 80 4.62 -8.09 -4.83
CA THR A 80 4.43 -7.07 -5.86
C THR A 80 5.61 -6.12 -5.98
N TRP A 81 6.27 -5.80 -4.87
CA TRP A 81 7.37 -4.82 -4.83
C TRP A 81 8.77 -5.43 -4.95
N THR A 82 8.90 -6.76 -4.93
CA THR A 82 10.21 -7.42 -5.05
C THR A 82 10.84 -7.18 -6.42
N VAL A 83 10.10 -7.44 -7.51
CA VAL A 83 10.63 -7.32 -8.88
C VAL A 83 11.00 -5.88 -9.24
N PRO A 84 10.11 -4.87 -9.04
CA PRO A 84 10.47 -3.48 -9.30
C PRO A 84 11.69 -2.99 -8.50
N CYS A 85 11.84 -3.45 -7.24
CA CYS A 85 13.02 -3.11 -6.44
C CYS A 85 14.32 -3.69 -7.02
N ALA A 86 14.27 -4.93 -7.54
CA ALA A 86 15.43 -5.57 -8.16
C ALA A 86 15.84 -4.89 -9.47
N GLU A 87 14.85 -4.45 -10.27
CA GLU A 87 15.08 -3.78 -11.55
C GLU A 87 15.70 -2.38 -11.39
N MET A 88 15.44 -1.68 -10.29
CA MET A 88 16.03 -0.36 -9.98
C MET A 88 17.52 -0.40 -9.57
N GLY A 89 18.25 -1.49 -9.84
CA GLY A 89 19.70 -1.56 -9.62
C GLY A 89 20.12 -1.68 -8.15
N VAL A 90 19.17 -1.94 -7.24
CA VAL A 90 19.43 -2.30 -5.85
C VAL A 90 19.85 -3.76 -5.87
N GLY A 91 21.17 -4.04 -5.82
CA GLY A 91 21.70 -5.41 -5.94
C GLY A 91 20.92 -6.42 -5.11
N ASP A 92 20.76 -7.65 -5.62
CA ASP A 92 19.83 -8.69 -5.15
C ASP A 92 19.82 -8.89 -3.61
N VAL A 93 20.98 -8.71 -2.97
CA VAL A 93 21.19 -8.80 -1.51
C VAL A 93 20.44 -7.71 -0.70
N THR A 94 20.13 -6.58 -1.31
CA THR A 94 19.52 -5.39 -0.65
C THR A 94 18.02 -5.25 -0.92
N VAL A 95 17.47 -5.95 -1.91
CA VAL A 95 16.03 -5.93 -2.24
C VAL A 95 15.15 -6.30 -1.04
N PRO A 96 15.42 -7.39 -0.28
CA PRO A 96 14.57 -7.76 0.86
C PRO A 96 14.57 -6.69 1.96
N LYS A 97 15.69 -5.98 2.15
CA LYS A 97 15.80 -4.88 3.12
C LYS A 97 14.97 -3.67 2.69
N LYS A 98 14.99 -3.34 1.39
CA LYS A 98 14.19 -2.23 0.85
C LYS A 98 12.70 -2.54 0.94
N VAL A 99 12.27 -3.72 0.51
CA VAL A 99 10.87 -4.17 0.63
C VAL A 99 10.41 -4.18 2.09
N LYS A 100 11.27 -4.61 3.03
CA LYS A 100 10.96 -4.56 4.47
C LYS A 100 10.74 -3.12 4.95
N LYS A 101 11.61 -2.18 4.59
CA LYS A 101 11.42 -0.75 4.94
C LYS A 101 10.13 -0.19 4.37
N MET A 102 9.77 -0.57 3.13
CA MET A 102 8.50 -0.15 2.54
C MET A 102 7.30 -0.77 3.28
N ALA A 103 7.41 -2.01 3.74
CA ALA A 103 6.38 -2.63 4.57
C ALA A 103 6.24 -1.91 5.93
N GLU A 104 7.35 -1.54 6.58
CA GLU A 104 7.34 -0.74 7.80
C GLU A 104 6.65 0.62 7.59
N ALA A 105 6.96 1.29 6.47
CA ALA A 105 6.28 2.52 6.06
C ALA A 105 4.77 2.29 5.85
N PHE A 106 4.38 1.18 5.19
CA PHE A 106 2.98 0.81 5.02
C PHE A 106 2.24 0.67 6.35
N TYR A 107 2.82 0.00 7.35
CA TYR A 107 2.24 -0.10 8.69
C TYR A 107 2.12 1.27 9.38
N GLY A 108 3.15 2.12 9.27
CA GLY A 108 3.11 3.47 9.83
C GLY A 108 2.03 4.34 9.18
N ARG A 109 1.92 4.30 7.84
CA ARG A 109 0.89 5.01 7.09
C ARG A 109 -0.51 4.51 7.43
N ALA A 110 -0.70 3.20 7.61
CA ALA A 110 -1.98 2.63 8.01
C ALA A 110 -2.53 3.26 9.30
N ALA A 111 -1.68 3.41 10.33
CA ALA A 111 -2.09 4.04 11.58
C ALA A 111 -2.48 5.51 11.41
N VAL A 112 -1.72 6.27 10.61
CA VAL A 112 -1.99 7.70 10.38
C VAL A 112 -3.25 7.91 9.57
N TYR A 113 -3.46 7.13 8.50
CA TYR A 113 -4.66 7.24 7.67
C TYR A 113 -5.92 6.77 8.40
N SER A 114 -5.81 5.73 9.24
CA SER A 114 -6.91 5.27 10.10
C SER A 114 -7.38 6.39 11.06
N GLN A 115 -6.44 7.03 11.77
CA GLN A 115 -6.76 8.20 12.62
C GLN A 115 -7.35 9.36 11.81
N ALA A 116 -6.78 9.66 10.64
CA ALA A 116 -7.27 10.75 9.81
C ALA A 116 -8.68 10.48 9.23
N LEU A 117 -9.08 9.22 9.07
CA LEU A 117 -10.43 8.84 8.68
C LEU A 117 -11.43 9.10 9.82
N ASP A 118 -11.05 8.83 11.06
CA ASP A 118 -11.86 9.10 12.25
C ASP A 118 -12.02 10.61 12.51
N ASP A 119 -10.95 11.40 12.29
CA ASP A 119 -10.94 12.85 12.49
C ASP A 119 -11.72 13.62 11.41
N GLY A 120 -12.03 12.97 10.28
CA GLY A 120 -12.88 13.49 9.21
C GLY A 120 -12.15 13.95 7.95
N ALA A 121 -12.94 14.34 6.95
CA ALA A 121 -12.48 14.51 5.56
C ALA A 121 -11.36 15.56 5.38
N GLN A 122 -11.35 16.62 6.19
CA GLN A 122 -10.33 17.67 6.09
C GLN A 122 -8.96 17.17 6.55
N THR A 123 -8.90 16.45 7.67
CA THR A 123 -7.67 15.85 8.21
C THR A 123 -7.13 14.78 7.27
N LEU A 124 -8.03 13.99 6.66
CA LEU A 124 -7.67 13.02 5.63
C LEU A 124 -7.03 13.69 4.42
N ALA A 125 -7.65 14.76 3.88
CA ALA A 125 -7.13 15.48 2.73
C ALA A 125 -5.72 16.03 2.99
N GLN A 126 -5.48 16.64 4.15
CA GLN A 126 -4.16 17.15 4.55
C GLN A 126 -3.13 16.02 4.70
N THR A 127 -3.54 14.89 5.26
CA THR A 127 -2.66 13.71 5.41
C THR A 127 -2.27 13.13 4.06
N VAL A 128 -3.24 12.99 3.15
CA VAL A 128 -3.02 12.53 1.77
C VAL A 128 -2.08 13.49 1.04
N GLU A 129 -2.32 14.80 1.14
CA GLU A 129 -1.47 15.81 0.52
C GLU A 129 -0.04 15.75 1.03
N ARG A 130 0.15 15.71 2.35
CA ARG A 130 1.49 15.60 2.95
C ARG A 130 2.25 14.35 2.50
N ASN A 131 1.56 13.24 2.29
CA ASN A 131 2.22 11.97 1.98
C ASN A 131 2.46 11.77 0.48
N LEU A 132 1.53 12.21 -0.38
CA LEU A 132 1.68 12.10 -1.85
C LEU A 132 2.65 13.13 -2.42
N PHE A 133 2.76 14.31 -1.80
CA PHE A 133 3.55 15.44 -2.30
C PHE A 133 4.76 15.75 -1.40
N ALA A 134 5.20 14.79 -0.58
CA ALA A 134 6.29 15.01 0.39
C ALA A 134 7.63 15.39 -0.25
N ASP A 135 7.94 14.81 -1.41
CA ASP A 135 9.21 15.00 -2.14
C ASP A 135 9.09 15.98 -3.33
N ASP A 136 7.88 16.36 -3.74
CA ASP A 136 7.62 17.33 -4.82
C ASP A 136 6.39 18.18 -4.46
N PRO A 137 6.58 19.35 -3.83
CA PRO A 137 5.46 20.21 -3.48
C PRO A 137 4.75 20.63 -4.77
N ARG A 138 3.41 20.51 -4.80
CA ARG A 138 2.61 20.99 -5.94
C ARG A 138 3.12 22.39 -6.32
N PRO A 139 3.35 22.69 -7.62
CA PRO A 139 3.60 24.05 -8.02
C PRO A 139 2.42 24.88 -7.50
N ALA A 140 2.72 25.87 -6.65
CA ALA A 140 1.72 26.75 -6.10
C ALA A 140 0.94 27.37 -7.27
N ALA A 141 -0.37 27.12 -7.30
CA ALA A 141 -1.29 27.76 -8.24
C ALA A 141 -1.34 29.27 -8.00
#